data_AF-A0A9P8F7E9-F1
#
_entry.id   AF-A0A9P8F7E9-F1
#
_cell.length_a   1.000
_cell.length_b   1.000
_cell.length_c   1.000
_cell.angle_alpha   90.00
_cell.angle_beta   90.00
_cell.angle_gamma   90.00
#
_symmetry.space_group_name_H-M   'P 1'
#
loop_
_entity.id
_entity.type
_entity.pdbx_description
1 polymer ?
#
loop_
_entity_poly.entity_id
_entity_poly.type
_entity_poly.pdbx_seq_one_letter_code
_entity_poly.pdbx_strand_id
1 'polypeptide(L)'
;MSDPRDMWKNLQKSLEQAQRQGRRSKKQRAETRQMYRFGAGGPTPNPKGALGGIAVIALGLGGVYLFNNALFNVDGGCRAVKYSRIGGVKPDIYPEGT
;
A
#
# COMPACT_ATOMS: atom_id res chain seq x y z
N MET A 1 6.85 34.76 -31.83
CA MET A 1 6.25 35.52 -30.72
C MET A 1 4.75 35.56 -30.99
N SER A 2 3.93 34.83 -30.21
CA SER A 2 2.47 34.91 -30.35
C SER A 2 1.99 36.30 -29.95
N ASP A 3 1.19 36.94 -30.79
CA ASP A 3 0.72 38.30 -30.56
C ASP A 3 -0.05 38.39 -29.22
N PRO A 4 0.13 39.44 -28.41
CA PRO A 4 -0.52 39.59 -27.10
C PRO A 4 -2.06 39.44 -27.14
N ARG A 5 -2.67 39.76 -28.28
CA ARG A 5 -4.12 39.63 -28.50
C ARG A 5 -4.60 38.18 -28.59
N ASP A 6 -3.76 37.26 -29.05
CA ASP A 6 -4.09 35.84 -29.14
C ASP A 6 -3.99 35.16 -27.78
N MET A 7 -3.06 35.60 -26.94
CA MET A 7 -2.99 35.18 -25.53
C MET A 7 -4.27 35.54 -24.78
N TRP A 8 -4.83 36.72 -25.03
CA TRP A 8 -6.04 37.17 -24.36
C TRP A 8 -7.29 36.39 -24.79
N LYS A 9 -7.41 36.09 -26.08
CA LYS A 9 -8.46 35.21 -26.60
C LYS A 9 -8.36 33.79 -26.03
N ASN A 10 -7.15 33.27 -25.88
CA ASN A 10 -6.92 31.94 -25.35
C ASN A 10 -7.21 31.87 -23.84
N LEU A 11 -6.88 32.92 -23.09
CA LEU A 11 -7.20 33.00 -21.67
C LEU A 11 -8.70 33.11 -21.43
N GLN A 12 -9.42 33.92 -22.23
CA GLN A 12 -10.87 34.02 -22.12
C GLN A 12 -11.54 32.66 -22.37
N LYS A 13 -11.07 31.93 -23.39
CA LYS A 13 -11.53 30.54 -23.65
C LYS A 13 -11.20 29.60 -22.49
N SER A 14 -10.01 29.68 -21.91
CA SER A 14 -9.63 28.81 -20.78
C SER A 14 -10.44 29.10 -19.52
N LEU A 15 -10.75 30.36 -19.25
CA LEU A 15 -11.58 30.77 -18.11
C LEU A 15 -13.02 30.31 -18.27
N GLU A 16 -13.59 30.43 -19.47
CA GLU A 16 -14.93 29.93 -19.76
C GLU A 16 -15.01 28.40 -19.61
N GLN A 17 -13.97 27.69 -20.09
CA GLN A 17 -13.86 26.24 -19.93
C GLN A 17 -13.69 25.83 -18.46
N ALA A 18 -12.88 26.55 -17.68
CA ALA A 18 -12.71 26.31 -16.25
C ALA A 18 -14.04 26.48 -15.49
N GLN A 19 -14.83 27.49 -15.85
CA GLN A 19 -16.14 27.74 -15.23
C GLN A 19 -17.18 26.66 -15.59
N ARG A 20 -17.12 26.11 -16.81
CA ARG A 20 -17.95 24.96 -17.24
C ARG A 20 -17.52 23.64 -16.58
N GLN A 21 -16.22 23.40 -16.40
CA GLN A 21 -15.70 22.24 -15.68
C GLN A 21 -16.09 22.27 -14.21
N GLY A 22 -15.99 23.42 -13.54
CA GLY A 22 -16.41 23.57 -12.14
C GLY A 22 -17.87 23.22 -11.87
N ARG A 23 -18.77 23.46 -12.84
CA ARG A 23 -20.19 23.05 -12.76
C ARG A 23 -20.42 21.56 -13.02
N ARG A 24 -19.70 20.95 -13.98
CA ARG A 24 -19.76 19.49 -14.23
C ARG A 24 -19.17 18.69 -13.08
N SER A 25 -18.00 19.09 -12.56
CA SER A 25 -17.34 18.41 -11.45
C SER A 25 -18.15 18.49 -10.16
N LYS A 26 -18.88 19.58 -9.92
CA LYS A 26 -19.78 19.67 -8.75
C LYS A 26 -21.01 18.78 -8.89
N LYS A 27 -21.60 18.65 -10.09
CA LYS A 27 -22.70 17.70 -10.34
C LYS A 27 -22.23 16.25 -10.22
N GLN A 28 -21.10 15.90 -10.85
CA GLN A 28 -20.50 14.57 -10.72
C GLN A 28 -20.13 14.22 -9.28
N ARG A 29 -19.57 15.17 -8.51
CA ARG A 29 -19.21 14.96 -7.10
C ARG A 29 -20.43 14.91 -6.18
N ALA A 30 -21.51 15.62 -6.50
CA ALA A 30 -22.77 15.51 -5.78
C ALA A 30 -23.45 14.16 -6.04
N GLU A 31 -23.47 13.70 -7.29
CA GLU A 31 -23.97 12.37 -7.68
C GLU A 31 -23.14 11.24 -7.05
N THR A 32 -21.80 11.33 -7.07
CA THR A 32 -20.94 10.34 -6.39
C THR A 32 -21.08 10.41 -4.86
N ARG A 33 -21.12 11.58 -4.23
CA ARG A 33 -21.31 11.67 -2.76
C ARG A 33 -22.63 11.09 -2.29
N GLN A 34 -23.69 11.17 -3.10
CA GLN A 34 -24.98 10.59 -2.76
C GLN A 34 -24.96 9.06 -2.84
N MET A 35 -24.12 8.48 -3.72
CA MET A 35 -23.90 7.04 -3.82
C MET A 35 -23.02 6.44 -2.71
N TYR A 36 -22.06 7.20 -2.14
CA TYR A 36 -21.21 6.70 -1.05
C TYR A 36 -21.84 6.79 0.34
N ARG A 37 -23.02 7.42 0.48
CA ARG A 37 -23.68 7.64 1.78
C ARG A 37 -24.64 6.50 2.17
N PHE A 38 -24.98 5.62 1.23
CA PHE A 38 -25.69 4.38 1.47
C PHE A 38 -24.82 3.25 0.92
N GLY A 39 -24.26 2.43 1.80
CA GLY A 39 -23.38 1.32 1.42
C GLY A 39 -24.08 0.36 0.45
N ALA A 40 -23.88 0.55 -0.84
CA ALA A 40 -24.34 -0.32 -1.92
C ALA A 40 -23.72 0.13 -3.26
N GLY A 41 -22.39 0.28 -3.30
CA GLY A 41 -21.67 0.37 -4.57
C GLY A 41 -21.46 -1.03 -5.13
N GLY A 42 -22.48 -1.60 -5.75
CA GLY A 42 -22.35 -2.85 -6.51
C GLY A 42 -21.24 -2.74 -7.57
N PRO A 43 -20.58 -3.85 -7.92
CA PRO A 43 -19.30 -3.85 -8.61
C PRO A 43 -19.49 -3.40 -10.06
N THR A 44 -19.22 -2.13 -10.31
CA THR A 44 -18.65 -1.78 -11.61
C THR A 44 -17.23 -2.33 -11.59
N PRO A 45 -16.84 -3.24 -12.51
CA PRO A 45 -15.49 -3.77 -12.55
C PRO A 45 -14.55 -2.65 -13.01
N ASN A 46 -14.10 -1.84 -12.04
CA ASN A 46 -13.00 -0.93 -12.25
C ASN A 46 -11.73 -1.74 -12.01
N PRO A 47 -10.93 -2.06 -13.04
CA PRO A 47 -9.71 -2.87 -12.88
C PRO A 47 -8.73 -2.26 -11.87
N LYS A 48 -8.77 -0.93 -11.66
CA LYS A 48 -7.98 -0.26 -10.63
C LYS A 48 -8.45 -0.57 -9.20
N GLY A 49 -9.76 -0.74 -9.01
CA GLY A 49 -10.34 -1.13 -7.72
C GLY A 49 -10.08 -2.59 -7.38
N ALA A 50 -10.14 -3.47 -8.38
CA ALA A 50 -9.78 -4.89 -8.23
C ALA A 50 -8.31 -5.07 -7.85
N LEU A 51 -7.40 -4.34 -8.52
CA LEU A 51 -5.97 -4.36 -8.19
C LEU A 51 -5.72 -3.84 -6.76
N GLY A 52 -6.39 -2.77 -6.35
CA GLY A 52 -6.31 -2.25 -4.99
C GLY A 52 -6.79 -3.25 -3.94
N GLY A 53 -7.91 -3.93 -4.19
CA GLY A 53 -8.43 -4.97 -3.30
C GLY A 53 -7.48 -6.16 -3.15
N ILE A 54 -6.92 -6.65 -4.25
CA ILE A 54 -5.92 -7.73 -4.24
C ILE A 54 -4.66 -7.29 -3.50
N ALA A 55 -4.17 -6.07 -3.71
CA ALA A 55 -2.98 -5.55 -3.03
C ALA A 55 -3.17 -5.49 -1.51
N VAL A 56 -4.35 -5.04 -1.04
CA VAL A 56 -4.67 -4.99 0.40
C VAL A 56 -4.70 -6.39 1.01
N ILE A 57 -5.31 -7.36 0.32
CA ILE A 57 -5.37 -8.75 0.80
C ILE A 57 -3.97 -9.36 0.83
N ALA A 58 -3.17 -9.18 -0.22
CA ALA A 58 -1.82 -9.70 -0.31
C ALA A 58 -0.91 -9.12 0.78
N LEU A 59 -0.99 -7.81 1.02
CA LEU A 59 -0.24 -7.14 2.09
C LEU A 59 -0.71 -7.58 3.48
N GLY A 60 -2.02 -7.78 3.68
CA GLY A 60 -2.56 -8.26 4.96
C GLY A 60 -2.09 -9.66 5.29
N LEU A 61 -2.27 -10.61 4.36
CA LEU A 61 -1.86 -12.00 4.56
C LEU A 61 -0.34 -12.15 4.65
N GLY A 62 0.40 -11.50 3.74
CA GLY A 62 1.86 -11.50 3.76
C GLY A 62 2.43 -10.84 5.01
N GLY A 63 1.83 -9.74 5.46
CA GLY A 63 2.21 -9.04 6.68
C GLY A 63 2.03 -9.89 7.93
N VAL A 64 0.88 -10.57 8.08
CA VAL A 64 0.64 -11.50 9.20
C VAL A 64 1.62 -12.65 9.20
N TYR A 65 1.89 -13.24 8.03
CA TYR A 65 2.84 -14.35 7.89
C TYR A 65 4.26 -13.92 8.26
N LEU A 66 4.74 -12.81 7.71
CA LEU A 66 6.08 -12.29 8.02
C LEU A 66 6.20 -11.87 9.49
N PHE A 67 5.16 -11.24 10.05
CA PHE A 67 5.13 -10.85 11.46
C PHE A 67 5.17 -12.06 12.40
N ASN A 68 4.44 -13.13 12.09
CA ASN A 68 4.47 -14.37 12.86
C ASN A 68 5.86 -15.03 12.84
N ASN A 69 6.50 -15.08 11.67
CA ASN A 69 7.86 -15.60 11.56
C ASN A 69 8.91 -14.69 12.22
N ALA A 70 8.69 -13.38 12.25
CA ALA A 70 9.60 -12.43 12.90
C ALA A 70 9.53 -12.45 14.44
N LEU A 71 8.45 -12.97 15.02
CA LEU A 71 8.28 -13.10 16.47
C LEU A 71 9.17 -14.19 17.08
N PHE A 72 9.57 -15.20 16.30
CA PHE A 72 10.42 -16.30 16.76
C PHE A 72 11.78 -16.29 16.07
N ASN A 73 12.55 -15.24 16.30
CA ASN A 73 13.97 -15.20 15.91
C ASN A 73 14.89 -15.83 16.97
N VAL A 74 14.45 -16.92 17.62
CA VAL A 74 15.23 -17.63 18.67
C VAL A 74 15.60 -19.06 18.23
N ASP A 75 15.58 -19.35 16.93
CA ASP A 75 16.21 -20.58 16.39
C ASP A 75 17.61 -20.32 15.83
N GLY A 76 18.16 -19.14 16.06
CA GLY A 76 19.61 -18.94 16.00
C GLY A 76 20.32 -19.50 17.22
N GLY A 77 19.70 -20.46 17.93
CA GLY A 77 20.12 -21.02 19.21
C GLY A 77 21.62 -20.93 19.34
N CYS A 78 22.08 -20.17 20.32
CA CYS A 78 23.49 -20.19 20.67
C CYS A 78 23.88 -21.68 20.71
N ARG A 79 25.01 -22.04 20.10
CA ARG A 79 25.50 -23.42 20.14
C ARG A 79 26.62 -23.40 21.16
N ALA A 80 26.34 -23.78 22.40
CA ALA A 80 27.37 -23.83 23.42
C ALA A 80 28.37 -24.94 23.09
N VAL A 81 29.54 -24.53 22.60
CA VAL A 81 30.71 -25.40 22.48
C VAL A 81 31.29 -25.58 23.89
N LYS A 82 31.13 -26.76 24.47
CA LYS A 82 31.63 -27.06 25.82
C LYS A 82 33.14 -27.36 25.76
N TYR A 83 33.91 -26.61 26.54
CA TYR A 83 35.34 -26.83 26.75
C TYR A 83 35.58 -27.54 28.07
N SER A 84 36.42 -28.57 28.06
CA SER A 84 36.98 -29.14 29.28
C SER A 84 38.48 -28.84 29.35
N ARG A 85 38.98 -28.53 30.55
CA ARG A 85 40.40 -28.18 30.75
C ARG A 85 41.35 -29.32 30.37
N ILE A 86 40.88 -30.57 30.44
CA ILE A 86 41.69 -31.77 30.26
C ILE A 86 41.54 -32.34 28.84
N GLY A 87 40.34 -32.24 28.24
CA GLY A 87 39.99 -32.85 26.95
C GLY A 87 39.69 -31.86 25.82
N GLY A 88 39.89 -30.55 26.02
CA GLY A 88 39.69 -29.53 24.98
C GLY A 88 38.22 -29.34 24.57
N VAL A 89 37.99 -29.09 23.27
CA VAL A 89 36.66 -28.92 22.66
C VAL A 89 35.96 -30.27 22.58
N LYS A 90 34.78 -30.40 23.19
CA LYS A 90 33.95 -31.58 23.00
C LYS A 90 33.23 -31.50 21.64
N PRO A 91 33.16 -32.60 20.87
CA PRO A 91 32.48 -32.63 19.56
C PRO A 91 30.96 -32.49 19.68
N ASP A 92 30.41 -32.74 20.87
CA ASP A 92 28.99 -32.71 21.11
C ASP A 92 28.49 -31.27 21.25
N ILE A 93 27.69 -30.85 20.28
CA ILE A 93 26.98 -29.57 20.28
C ILE A 93 25.60 -29.80 20.90
N TYR A 94 25.35 -29.17 22.04
CA TYR A 94 24.04 -29.23 22.69
C TYR A 94 23.24 -27.98 22.32
N PRO A 95 21.95 -28.12 21.97
CA PRO A 95 21.08 -26.97 21.78
C PRO A 95 20.79 -26.34 23.15
N GLU A 96 21.05 -25.03 23.32
CA GLU A 96 20.50 -24.30 24.47
C GLU A 96 19.03 -23.93 24.22
N GLY A 97 18.13 -24.80 24.68
CA GLY A 97 16.67 -24.59 24.78
C GLY A 97 15.88 -25.12 23.58
N THR A 98 14.65 -25.59 23.74
CA THR A 98 13.65 -25.47 24.83
C THR A 98 13.77 -26.45 25.99
#